data_AF-A0A526YJS9-F1
#
_entry.id   AF-A0A526YJS9-F1
#
_cell.length_a   1.000
_cell.length_b   1.000
_cell.length_c   1.000
_cell.angle_alpha   90.00
_cell.angle_beta   90.00
_cell.angle_gamma   90.00
#
_symmetry.space_group_name_H-M   'P 1'
#
loop_
_entity.id
_entity.type
_entity.pdbx_description
1 polymer ?
#
loop_
_entity_poly.entity_id
_entity_poly.type
_entity_poly.pdbx_seq_one_letter_code
_entity_poly.pdbx_strand_id
1 'polypeptide(L)'
;MHETLIMVVGLTAVLTTAGILSWRAPKPLSSTLVNLNQRINAWWVMVVAITVAFFFGRAGMTILFALISFAALREFVTLTHSRRSDHWVLLGMFGIIIPFQYWLVWTAWYGLFTIFIPVYCFLLMPAITALHGDTERFLERVSAQQWAVMISVYCVSHVPA
;
A
#
# COMPACT_ATOMS: atom_id res chain seq x y z
N MET A 1 -1.92 24.32 -9.45
CA MET A 1 -0.64 24.09 -10.16
C MET A 1 0.55 24.76 -9.48
N HIS A 2 0.46 26.03 -9.06
CA HIS A 2 1.58 26.68 -8.35
C HIS A 2 1.93 26.01 -7.01
N GLU A 3 0.94 25.67 -6.19
CA GLU A 3 1.18 25.04 -4.87
C GLU A 3 1.80 23.64 -4.98
N THR A 4 1.32 22.82 -5.92
CA THR A 4 1.90 21.50 -6.21
C THR A 4 3.35 21.61 -6.68
N LEU A 5 3.67 22.65 -7.46
CA LEU A 5 5.02 22.87 -7.99
C LEU A 5 5.97 23.35 -6.88
N ILE A 6 5.50 24.19 -5.95
CA ILE A 6 6.27 24.63 -4.77
C ILE A 6 6.59 23.44 -3.85
N MET A 7 5.63 22.54 -3.62
CA MET A 7 5.85 21.32 -2.82
C MET A 7 6.90 20.40 -3.46
N VAL A 8 6.82 20.17 -4.77
CA VAL A 8 7.76 19.31 -5.50
C VAL A 8 9.17 19.93 -5.50
N VAL A 9 9.29 21.23 -5.76
CA VAL A 9 10.58 21.94 -5.74
C VAL A 9 11.17 21.98 -4.33
N GLY A 10 10.36 22.22 -3.30
CA GLY A 10 10.81 22.21 -1.91
C GLY A 10 11.33 20.84 -1.47
N LEU A 11 10.59 19.77 -1.77
CA LEU A 11 10.98 18.40 -1.42
C LEU A 11 12.26 17.96 -2.13
N THR A 12 12.37 18.26 -3.43
CA THR A 12 13.57 17.92 -4.22
C THR A 12 14.79 18.72 -3.77
N ALA A 13 14.63 20.00 -3.40
CA ALA A 13 15.72 20.81 -2.84
C ALA A 13 16.24 20.26 -1.50
N VAL A 14 15.34 19.82 -0.60
CA VAL A 14 15.75 19.23 0.70
C VAL A 14 16.46 17.89 0.50
N LEU A 15 16.00 17.05 -0.41
CA LEU A 15 16.62 15.74 -0.66
C LEU A 15 17.97 15.84 -1.37
N THR A 16 18.10 16.76 -2.32
CA THR A 16 19.39 17.02 -3.00
C THR A 16 20.41 17.62 -2.06
N THR A 17 20.03 18.58 -1.21
CA THR A 17 20.94 19.18 -0.22
C THR A 17 21.41 18.15 0.82
N ALA A 18 20.51 17.29 1.32
CA ALA A 18 20.88 16.20 2.22
C ALA A 18 21.83 15.17 1.57
N GLY A 19 21.62 14.85 0.29
CA GLY A 19 22.53 13.97 -0.48
C GLY A 19 23.90 14.60 -0.76
N ILE A 20 23.97 15.91 -1.01
CA ILE A 20 25.24 16.62 -1.19
C ILE A 20 26.03 16.69 0.12
N LEU A 21 25.34 16.93 1.24
CA LEU A 21 25.93 16.89 2.59
C LEU A 21 26.47 15.50 2.93
N SER A 22 25.75 14.43 2.58
CA SER A 22 26.23 13.05 2.80
C SER A 22 27.43 12.70 1.91
N TRP A 23 27.49 13.22 0.68
CA TRP A 23 28.62 13.02 -0.23
C TRP A 23 29.90 13.75 0.21
N ARG A 24 29.76 14.90 0.87
CA ARG A 24 30.88 15.68 1.42
C ARG A 24 31.36 15.22 2.81
N ALA A 25 30.73 14.20 3.39
CA ALA A 25 31.12 13.70 4.71
C ALA A 25 32.48 12.96 4.67
N PRO A 26 33.37 13.20 5.65
CA PRO A 26 34.66 12.49 5.74
C PRO A 26 34.44 10.98 5.95
N LYS A 27 35.27 10.16 5.28
CA LYS A 27 35.25 8.69 5.38
C LYS A 27 36.20 8.22 6.48
N PRO A 28 35.89 7.15 7.24
CA PRO A 28 34.73 6.27 7.13
C PRO A 28 33.45 6.91 7.68
N LEU A 29 32.32 6.70 6.98
CA LEU A 29 31.03 7.23 7.43
C LEU A 29 30.59 6.53 8.71
N SER A 30 30.06 7.31 9.66
CA SER A 30 29.41 6.77 10.85
C SER A 30 28.19 5.92 10.46
N SER A 31 27.83 4.95 11.29
CA SER A 31 26.63 4.11 11.11
C SER A 31 25.36 4.95 10.92
N THR A 32 25.27 6.10 11.58
CA THR A 32 24.20 7.09 11.42
C THR A 32 24.13 7.65 10.00
N LEU A 33 25.28 8.06 9.42
CA LEU A 33 25.34 8.58 8.06
C LEU A 33 24.99 7.53 7.00
N VAL A 34 25.37 6.27 7.22
CA VAL A 34 24.99 5.16 6.32
C VAL A 34 23.47 4.95 6.33
N ASN A 35 22.83 4.93 7.50
CA ASN A 35 21.37 4.80 7.60
C ASN A 35 20.64 5.99 6.95
N LEU A 36 21.14 7.22 7.17
CA LEU A 36 20.59 8.41 6.51
C LEU A 36 20.68 8.32 4.99
N ASN A 37 21.82 7.88 4.45
CA ASN A 37 21.99 7.74 3.02
C ASN A 37 21.06 6.66 2.42
N GLN A 38 20.85 5.55 3.14
CA GLN A 38 19.86 4.53 2.75
C GLN A 38 18.43 5.09 2.72
N ARG A 39 18.06 5.90 3.72
CA ARG A 39 16.74 6.57 3.76
C ARG A 39 16.56 7.55 2.61
N ILE A 40 17.58 8.37 2.34
CA ILE A 40 17.58 9.33 1.23
C ILE A 40 17.42 8.58 -0.11
N ASN A 41 18.15 7.48 -0.31
CA ASN A 41 18.03 6.67 -1.52
C ASN A 41 16.63 6.05 -1.66
N ALA A 42 16.05 5.53 -0.58
CA ALA A 42 14.68 5.01 -0.60
C ALA A 42 13.66 6.09 -0.97
N TRP A 43 13.85 7.32 -0.47
CA TRP A 43 13.00 8.46 -0.84
C TRP A 43 13.12 8.84 -2.31
N TRP A 44 14.33 8.81 -2.87
CA TRP A 44 14.52 9.02 -4.31
C TRP A 44 13.79 7.98 -5.15
N VAL A 45 13.82 6.70 -4.74
CA VAL A 45 13.05 5.64 -5.41
C VAL A 45 11.55 5.95 -5.38
N MET A 46 11.01 6.38 -4.23
CA MET A 46 9.60 6.76 -4.12
C MET A 46 9.24 7.96 -5.01
N VAL A 47 10.06 9.01 -5.01
CA VAL A 47 9.86 10.20 -5.86
C VAL A 47 9.86 9.83 -7.34
N VAL A 48 10.82 9.02 -7.78
CA VAL A 48 10.90 8.57 -9.18
C VAL A 48 9.68 7.73 -9.54
N ALA A 49 9.30 6.75 -8.72
CA ALA A 49 8.15 5.90 -8.97
C ALA A 49 6.84 6.71 -9.09
N ILE A 50 6.62 7.65 -8.18
CA ILE A 50 5.46 8.56 -8.21
C ILE A 50 5.49 9.45 -9.45
N THR A 51 6.64 10.03 -9.78
CA THR A 51 6.78 10.89 -10.97
C THR A 51 6.47 10.13 -12.26
N VAL A 52 6.97 8.90 -12.39
CA VAL A 52 6.66 8.03 -13.52
C VAL A 52 5.17 7.72 -13.58
N ALA A 53 4.55 7.37 -12.45
CA ALA A 53 3.11 7.11 -12.40
C ALA A 53 2.27 8.32 -12.81
N PHE A 54 2.65 9.53 -12.37
CA PHE A 54 2.01 10.78 -12.80
C PHE A 54 2.13 11.02 -14.31
N PHE A 55 3.26 10.64 -14.92
CA PHE A 55 3.45 10.78 -16.37
C PHE A 55 2.47 9.89 -17.17
N PHE A 56 2.12 8.72 -16.64
CA PHE A 56 1.09 7.83 -17.21
C PHE A 56 -0.34 8.21 -16.81
N GLY A 57 -0.54 9.33 -16.10
CA GLY A 57 -1.84 9.87 -15.71
C GLY A 57 -2.63 8.95 -14.78
N ARG A 58 -3.96 8.93 -14.94
CA ARG A 58 -4.88 8.14 -14.09
C ARG A 58 -4.49 6.66 -14.07
N ALA A 59 -4.13 6.11 -15.23
CA ALA A 59 -3.78 4.71 -15.36
C ALA A 59 -2.52 4.33 -14.58
N GLY A 60 -1.47 5.15 -14.71
CA GLY A 60 -0.22 4.95 -13.99
C GLY A 60 -0.40 5.02 -12.48
N MET A 61 -1.17 6.00 -12.00
CA MET A 61 -1.48 6.13 -10.58
C MET A 61 -2.30 4.94 -10.06
N THR A 62 -3.34 4.51 -10.77
CA THR A 62 -4.13 3.32 -10.39
C THR A 62 -3.25 2.08 -10.29
N ILE A 63 -2.36 1.84 -11.26
CA ILE A 63 -1.45 0.68 -11.25
C ILE A 63 -0.42 0.79 -10.11
N LEU A 64 0.20 1.97 -9.92
CA LEU A 64 1.17 2.19 -8.85
C LEU A 64 0.55 1.88 -7.49
N PHE A 65 -0.63 2.44 -7.22
CA PHE A 65 -1.30 2.22 -5.95
C PHE A 65 -1.79 0.77 -5.80
N ALA A 66 -2.19 0.09 -6.88
CA ALA A 66 -2.47 -1.34 -6.84
C ALA A 66 -1.26 -2.18 -6.40
N LEU A 67 -0.08 -1.85 -6.93
CA LEU A 67 1.17 -2.50 -6.53
C LEU A 67 1.56 -2.18 -5.08
N ILE A 68 1.34 -0.93 -4.63
CA ILE A 68 1.56 -0.53 -3.24
C ILE A 68 0.61 -1.30 -2.31
N SER A 69 -0.68 -1.40 -2.66
CA SER A 69 -1.66 -2.19 -1.91
C SER A 69 -1.27 -3.66 -1.82
N PHE A 70 -0.81 -4.25 -2.92
CA PHE A 70 -0.30 -5.62 -2.93
C PHE A 70 0.91 -5.80 -2.01
N ALA A 71 1.88 -4.88 -2.08
CA ALA A 71 3.08 -4.93 -1.24
C ALA A 71 2.75 -4.75 0.25
N ALA A 72 1.89 -3.77 0.58
CA ALA A 72 1.44 -3.49 1.94
C ALA A 72 0.64 -4.66 2.51
N LEU A 73 -0.26 -5.26 1.72
CA LEU A 73 -1.02 -6.42 2.16
C LEU A 73 -0.11 -7.62 2.40
N ARG A 74 0.87 -7.87 1.53
CA ARG A 74 1.86 -8.94 1.71
C ARG A 74 2.64 -8.77 3.01
N GLU A 75 3.10 -7.56 3.29
CA GLU A 75 3.81 -7.26 4.54
C GLU A 75 2.92 -7.47 5.76
N PHE A 76 1.68 -6.97 5.73
CA PHE A 76 0.72 -7.14 6.81
C PHE A 76 0.40 -8.62 7.10
N VAL A 77 0.17 -9.42 6.04
CA VAL A 77 -0.11 -10.85 6.14
C VAL A 77 1.10 -11.61 6.67
N THR A 78 2.32 -11.18 6.34
CA THR A 78 3.55 -11.79 6.85
C THR A 78 3.73 -11.55 8.35
N LEU A 79 3.31 -10.39 8.86
CA LEU A 79 3.33 -10.06 10.29
C LEU A 79 2.20 -10.74 11.07
N THR A 80 1.10 -11.08 10.39
CA THR A 80 -0.06 -11.73 11.00
C THR A 80 0.14 -13.25 11.00
N HIS A 81 -0.21 -13.91 12.11
CA HIS A 81 -0.07 -15.36 12.25
C HIS A 81 -1.08 -16.11 11.35
N SER A 82 -0.73 -16.29 10.07
CA SER A 82 -1.61 -16.92 9.08
C SER A 82 -1.50 -18.44 9.11
N ARG A 83 -2.61 -19.15 9.33
CA ARG A 83 -2.65 -20.63 9.32
C ARG A 83 -2.95 -21.16 7.93
N ARG A 84 -2.65 -22.45 7.71
CA ARG A 84 -2.94 -23.17 6.46
C ARG A 84 -4.44 -23.16 6.08
N SER A 85 -5.31 -23.06 7.08
CA SER A 85 -6.77 -22.93 6.96
C SER A 85 -7.21 -21.63 6.26
N ASP A 86 -6.39 -20.57 6.31
CA ASP A 86 -6.71 -19.24 5.73
C ASP A 86 -6.37 -19.10 4.24
N HIS A 87 -5.87 -20.15 3.58
CA HIS A 87 -5.37 -20.03 2.20
C HIS A 87 -6.42 -19.53 1.21
N TRP A 88 -7.69 -19.93 1.38
CA TRP A 88 -8.79 -19.48 0.53
C TRP A 88 -9.12 -18.00 0.72
N VAL A 89 -9.08 -17.52 1.97
CA VAL A 89 -9.33 -16.11 2.27
C VAL A 89 -8.18 -15.26 1.75
N LEU A 90 -6.93 -15.69 1.97
CA LEU A 90 -5.74 -15.03 1.42
C LEU A 90 -5.79 -14.97 -0.11
N LEU A 91 -6.15 -16.08 -0.78
CA LEU A 91 -6.32 -16.10 -2.23
C LEU A 91 -7.41 -15.11 -2.67
N GLY A 92 -8.51 -15.01 -1.95
CA GLY A 92 -9.55 -14.01 -2.19
C GLY A 92 -9.04 -12.58 -2.03
N MET A 93 -8.28 -12.29 -0.97
CA MET A 93 -7.73 -10.95 -0.71
C MET A 93 -6.78 -10.49 -1.82
N PHE A 94 -5.84 -11.35 -2.24
CA PHE A 94 -4.87 -11.00 -3.29
C PHE A 94 -5.44 -11.12 -4.71
N GLY A 95 -6.21 -12.18 -4.99
CA GLY A 95 -6.68 -12.52 -6.33
C GLY A 95 -8.01 -11.88 -6.73
N ILE A 96 -8.84 -11.48 -5.78
CA ILE A 96 -10.18 -10.93 -6.06
C ILE A 96 -10.30 -9.50 -5.55
N ILE A 97 -10.03 -9.26 -4.26
CA ILE A 97 -10.30 -7.96 -3.63
C ILE A 97 -9.45 -6.85 -4.25
N ILE A 98 -8.13 -7.04 -4.38
CA ILE A 98 -7.25 -6.02 -4.97
C ILE A 98 -7.65 -5.73 -6.43
N PRO A 99 -7.72 -6.72 -7.36
CA PRO A 99 -8.06 -6.43 -8.74
C PRO A 99 -9.44 -5.77 -8.89
N PHE A 100 -10.43 -6.23 -8.13
CA PHE A 100 -11.78 -5.68 -8.19
C PHE A 100 -11.84 -4.25 -7.66
N GLN A 101 -11.20 -3.96 -6.52
CA GLN A 101 -11.16 -2.60 -5.97
C GLN A 101 -10.52 -1.62 -6.96
N TYR A 102 -9.39 -1.98 -7.58
CA TYR A 102 -8.70 -1.08 -8.51
C TYR A 102 -9.39 -0.99 -9.87
N TRP A 103 -10.18 -2.00 -10.26
CA TRP A 103 -11.09 -1.91 -11.40
C TRP A 103 -12.25 -0.94 -11.13
N LEU A 104 -12.79 -0.90 -9.91
CA LEU A 104 -13.79 0.10 -9.50
C LEU A 104 -13.23 1.53 -9.52
N VAL A 105 -11.99 1.71 -9.04
CA VAL A 105 -11.25 2.97 -9.15
C VAL A 105 -11.11 3.41 -10.62
N TRP A 106 -10.80 2.47 -11.52
CA TRP A 106 -10.67 2.76 -12.94
C TRP A 106 -11.99 3.21 -13.58
N THR A 107 -13.08 2.52 -13.25
CA THR A 107 -14.43 2.79 -13.80
C THR A 107 -15.12 3.99 -13.16
N ALA A 108 -14.51 4.64 -12.16
CA ALA A 108 -15.06 5.79 -11.43
C ALA A 108 -16.38 5.50 -10.70
N TRP A 109 -16.66 4.24 -10.35
CA TRP A 109 -17.94 3.86 -9.74
C TRP A 109 -17.92 4.05 -8.22
N TYR A 110 -17.93 5.32 -7.79
CA TYR A 110 -17.76 5.70 -6.38
C TYR A 110 -18.71 4.99 -5.41
N GLY A 111 -20.00 4.84 -5.78
CA GLY A 111 -20.98 4.19 -4.91
C GLY A 111 -20.58 2.78 -4.50
N LEU A 112 -20.17 1.94 -5.48
CA LEU A 112 -19.74 0.57 -5.22
C LEU A 112 -18.34 0.51 -4.60
N PHE A 113 -17.43 1.38 -5.03
CA PHE A 113 -16.07 1.50 -4.50
C PHE A 113 -16.04 1.71 -2.98
N THR A 114 -16.85 2.64 -2.46
CA THR A 114 -16.85 2.99 -1.04
C THR A 114 -17.45 1.89 -0.16
N ILE A 115 -18.38 1.08 -0.68
CA ILE A 115 -19.06 0.03 0.09
C ILE A 115 -18.46 -1.36 -0.10
N PHE A 116 -17.68 -1.60 -1.16
CA PHE A 116 -17.16 -2.93 -1.51
C PHE A 116 -16.39 -3.58 -0.35
N ILE A 117 -15.37 -2.91 0.16
CA ILE A 117 -14.57 -3.45 1.27
C ILE A 117 -15.32 -3.39 2.60
N PRO A 118 -15.83 -2.22 3.06
CA PRO A 118 -16.38 -2.10 4.42
C PRO A 118 -17.67 -2.86 4.64
N VAL A 119 -18.44 -3.14 3.58
CA VAL A 119 -19.70 -3.90 3.68
C VAL A 119 -19.49 -5.31 3.13
N TYR A 120 -19.25 -5.46 1.82
CA TYR A 120 -19.27 -6.79 1.20
C TYR A 120 -18.11 -7.67 1.65
N CYS A 121 -16.86 -7.20 1.57
CA CYS A 121 -15.71 -8.01 1.99
C CYS A 121 -15.76 -8.30 3.49
N PHE A 122 -16.11 -7.31 4.31
CA PHE A 122 -16.22 -7.48 5.76
C PHE A 122 -17.29 -8.51 6.17
N LEU A 123 -18.39 -8.64 5.43
CA LEU A 123 -19.40 -9.68 5.66
C LEU A 123 -18.98 -11.05 5.09
N LEU A 124 -18.43 -11.07 3.87
CA LEU A 124 -18.09 -12.31 3.17
C LEU A 124 -16.91 -13.05 3.79
N MET A 125 -15.86 -12.34 4.23
CA MET A 125 -14.66 -12.96 4.82
C MET A 125 -14.99 -13.84 6.05
N PRO A 126 -15.66 -13.33 7.11
CA PRO A 126 -16.08 -14.15 8.24
C PRO A 126 -16.99 -15.32 7.83
N ALA A 127 -17.91 -15.09 6.88
CA ALA A 127 -18.82 -16.14 6.42
C ALA A 127 -18.06 -17.30 5.76
N ILE A 128 -17.10 -17.00 4.88
CA ILE A 128 -16.24 -18.00 4.24
C ILE A 128 -15.38 -18.73 5.29
N THR A 129 -14.81 -18.00 6.25
CA THR A 129 -14.02 -18.60 7.33
C THR A 129 -14.87 -19.52 8.20
N ALA A 130 -16.11 -19.14 8.51
CA ALA A 130 -17.04 -19.94 9.30
C ALA A 130 -17.47 -21.22 8.57
N LEU A 131 -17.69 -21.14 7.25
CA LEU A 131 -18.03 -22.32 6.42
C LEU A 131 -16.91 -23.36 6.35
N HIS A 132 -15.65 -22.96 6.55
CA HIS A 132 -14.52 -23.89 6.66
C HIS A 132 -14.44 -24.61 8.01
N GLY A 133 -15.31 -24.28 8.97
CA GLY A 133 -15.45 -25.00 10.24
C GLY A 133 -14.33 -24.80 11.24
N ASP A 134 -13.44 -23.84 11.01
CA ASP A 134 -12.30 -23.56 11.89
C ASP A 134 -12.64 -22.46 12.90
N THR A 135 -12.86 -22.87 14.15
CA THR A 135 -13.25 -21.98 15.25
C THR A 135 -12.06 -21.45 16.05
N GLU A 136 -10.83 -21.93 15.78
CA GLU A 136 -9.68 -21.57 16.59
C GLU A 136 -9.22 -20.14 16.29
N ARG A 137 -9.25 -19.28 17.33
CA ARG A 137 -8.93 -17.85 17.23
C ARG A 137 -9.72 -17.14 16.10
N PHE A 138 -10.94 -17.60 15.84
CA PHE A 138 -11.78 -17.12 14.73
C PHE A 138 -11.90 -15.59 14.69
N LEU A 139 -12.32 -14.97 15.81
CA LEU A 139 -12.50 -13.51 15.88
C LEU A 139 -11.19 -12.74 15.66
N GLU A 140 -10.08 -13.24 16.19
CA GLU A 140 -8.77 -12.61 16.02
C GLU A 140 -8.30 -12.65 14.56
N ARG A 141 -8.47 -13.80 13.89
CA ARG A 141 -8.11 -13.95 12.47
C ARG A 141 -8.97 -13.12 11.55
N VAL A 142 -10.29 -13.19 11.73
CA VAL A 142 -11.24 -12.43 10.91
C VAL A 142 -11.02 -10.93 11.08
N SER A 143 -10.84 -10.45 12.31
CA SER A 143 -10.55 -9.03 12.55
C SER A 143 -9.21 -8.61 11.93
N ALA A 144 -8.16 -9.42 12.05
CA ALA A 144 -6.88 -9.14 11.41
C ALA A 144 -6.99 -9.08 9.87
N GLN A 145 -7.72 -10.01 9.24
CA GLN A 145 -7.96 -10.02 7.79
C GLN A 145 -8.76 -8.80 7.34
N GLN A 146 -9.83 -8.45 8.06
CA GLN A 146 -10.64 -7.27 7.80
C GLN A 146 -9.80 -5.99 7.86
N TRP A 147 -9.01 -5.80 8.92
CA TRP A 147 -8.12 -4.65 9.06
C TRP A 147 -6.99 -4.64 8.03
N ALA A 148 -6.45 -5.80 7.67
CA ALA A 148 -5.45 -5.93 6.62
C ALA A 148 -5.97 -5.31 5.32
N VAL A 149 -7.14 -5.74 4.85
CA VAL A 149 -7.75 -5.22 3.61
C VAL A 149 -8.14 -3.75 3.76
N MET A 150 -8.67 -3.35 4.91
CA MET A 150 -9.09 -1.97 5.15
C MET A 150 -7.92 -0.98 5.02
N ILE A 151 -6.80 -1.27 5.68
CA ILE A 151 -5.66 -0.35 5.70
C ILE A 151 -4.87 -0.43 4.39
N SER A 152 -4.56 -1.64 3.92
CA SER A 152 -3.65 -1.83 2.77
C SER A 152 -4.33 -1.61 1.42
N VAL A 153 -5.64 -1.84 1.32
CA VAL A 153 -6.38 -1.76 0.04
C VAL A 153 -7.36 -0.59 0.07
N TYR A 154 -8.32 -0.57 0.99
CA TYR A 154 -9.38 0.45 0.99
C TYR A 154 -8.81 1.86 1.14
N CYS A 155 -8.07 2.15 2.22
CA CYS A 155 -7.50 3.48 2.48
C CYS A 155 -6.53 3.91 1.37
N VAL A 156 -5.69 2.99 0.88
CA VAL A 156 -4.70 3.27 -0.16
C VAL A 156 -5.38 3.57 -1.51
N SER A 157 -6.45 2.83 -1.85
CA SER A 157 -7.19 3.02 -3.10
C SER A 157 -7.92 4.36 -3.19
N HIS A 158 -8.15 5.07 -2.08
CA HIS A 158 -8.76 6.41 -2.07
C HIS A 158 -7.82 7.52 -2.58
N VAL A 159 -6.51 7.26 -2.64
CA VAL A 159 -5.54 8.25 -3.16
C VAL A 159 -5.70 8.46 -4.67
N PRO A 160 -5.81 7.41 -5.51
CA PRO A 160 -6.07 7.56 -6.95
C PRO A 160 -7.57 7.64 -7.34
N ALA A 161 -8.51 7.43 -6.41
CA ALA A 161 -9.95 7.35 -6.68
C ALA A 161 -10.60 8.69 -6.98
#